data_AF-A0A285VUW1-F1
#
_entry.id   AF-A0A285VUW1-F1
#
_cell.length_a   1.000
_cell.length_b   1.000
_cell.length_c   1.000
_cell.angle_alpha   90.00
_cell.angle_beta   90.00
_cell.angle_gamma   90.00
#
_symmetry.space_group_name_H-M   'P 1'
#
loop_
_entity.id
_entity.type
_entity.pdbx_description
1 polymer ?
#
loop_
_entity_poly.entity_id
_entity_poly.type
_entity_poly.pdbx_seq_one_letter_code
_entity_poly.pdbx_strand_id
1 'polypeptide(L)'
;MSAPFDHVLLTRFSAVLHPDAPPPDEDWLYYRLGFFVDACLPSVRSQEGARPFEWLVLLDDRCTDTFRADVEELGRGAFTPLWSHAPFRRNTFAEPVARRCAAPYLISTRIDSDDAMAVDLMAAVQAQFAGQERMFVNFPRGVQVDRSGAVYRADILSSPFLSLIERRREGEAPLTVYAAKHARARGVAPLREVRAPVMWAQVLHGTNLSNIANGVRVHPRVVGERFRIDLGYDADVTGGSLLRAQAAQLGRLARLWAAHPGELTKAVEASVGTLRGTHERPQEAGAPTLTDRVQEWERDTRTRLRHGRWSATERANALLPVRERVVSGDLADVLARDRVVVLAEWSRGARVRGDAARAAQGWADAGFGVLVVAARDPWSRLRSSTVPGGVAVVRRPNTAYDFGSWAHALRTWPALAGKKLVVLTNDSLVGPLGPLDEVVRRIDASSADVWAATENRQPVEHLQSYLLAFRDGVLSRPPLRDFFAGVQPVGSKRDVVFTYELGLTRVVDAAGLRRDVGWTHAELGAPETVDLPLGVWRQLLDAGMPFVKRVLLTGPQFAPVRAAVEQELRGLADGAR
;
A
#
# COMPACT_ATOMS: atom_id res chain seq x y z
N MET A 1 -38.15 -32.35 16.01
CA MET A 1 -36.86 -32.14 16.73
C MET A 1 -36.30 -30.82 16.27
N SER A 2 -35.95 -29.91 17.18
CA SER A 2 -35.32 -28.63 16.84
C SER A 2 -33.98 -28.88 16.13
N ALA A 3 -33.58 -27.98 15.22
CA ALA A 3 -32.27 -28.08 14.59
C ALA A 3 -31.16 -28.04 15.67
N PRO A 4 -30.10 -28.86 15.54
CA PRO A 4 -29.04 -28.90 16.54
C PRO A 4 -28.20 -27.61 16.58
N PHE A 5 -28.20 -26.85 15.49
CA PHE A 5 -27.51 -25.58 15.35
C PHE A 5 -28.24 -24.65 14.39
N ASP A 6 -28.00 -23.35 14.53
CA ASP A 6 -28.26 -22.34 13.50
C ASP A 6 -26.96 -22.05 12.74
N HIS A 7 -27.03 -21.73 11.45
CA HIS A 7 -25.86 -21.35 10.66
C HIS A 7 -26.09 -19.96 10.05
N VAL A 8 -25.15 -19.03 10.28
CA VAL A 8 -25.13 -17.71 9.67
C VAL A 8 -23.88 -17.50 8.81
N LEU A 9 -24.04 -16.94 7.62
CA LEU A 9 -22.96 -16.41 6.79
C LEU A 9 -22.86 -14.90 7.03
N LEU A 10 -21.65 -14.40 7.27
CA LEU A 10 -21.41 -13.01 7.63
C LEU A 10 -20.44 -12.37 6.61
N THR A 11 -20.86 -11.25 6.02
CA THR A 11 -20.07 -10.51 5.05
C THR A 11 -19.94 -9.04 5.46
N ARG A 12 -18.74 -8.49 5.31
CA ARG A 12 -18.50 -7.05 5.42
C ARG A 12 -18.38 -6.49 4.01
N PHE A 13 -19.37 -5.73 3.56
CA PHE A 13 -19.36 -5.14 2.23
C PHE A 13 -18.69 -3.76 2.25
N SER A 14 -19.27 -2.81 3.00
CA SER A 14 -18.79 -1.42 3.13
C SER A 14 -18.60 -0.99 4.59
N ALA A 15 -18.25 -1.93 5.47
CA ALA A 15 -18.14 -1.68 6.90
C ALA A 15 -17.16 -0.53 7.24
N VAL A 16 -17.60 0.41 8.08
CA VAL A 16 -16.79 1.55 8.57
C VAL A 16 -15.62 1.06 9.40
N LEU A 17 -14.38 1.36 9.02
CA LEU A 17 -13.20 0.80 9.70
C LEU A 17 -12.61 1.69 10.81
N HIS A 18 -12.88 3.00 10.78
CA HIS A 18 -12.44 3.96 11.80
C HIS A 18 -13.54 5.02 12.00
N PRO A 19 -13.72 5.58 13.21
CA PRO A 19 -14.70 6.64 13.49
C PRO A 19 -14.72 7.80 12.48
N ASP A 20 -13.56 8.23 12.01
CA ASP A 20 -13.41 9.40 11.12
C ASP A 20 -13.42 9.03 9.62
N ALA A 21 -13.78 7.79 9.27
CA ALA A 21 -13.83 7.39 7.88
C ALA A 21 -14.95 8.15 7.15
N PRO A 22 -14.67 8.81 6.01
CA PRO A 22 -15.71 9.48 5.24
C PRO A 22 -16.77 8.47 4.78
N PRO A 23 -17.98 8.93 4.41
CA PRO A 23 -18.94 8.10 3.69
C PRO A 23 -18.28 7.43 2.48
N PRO A 24 -18.64 6.19 2.16
CA PRO A 24 -18.09 5.50 1.01
C PRO A 24 -18.52 6.23 -0.28
N ASP A 25 -17.55 6.40 -1.17
CA ASP A 25 -17.78 6.92 -2.52
C ASP A 25 -18.73 6.00 -3.31
N GLU A 26 -19.65 6.59 -4.07
CA GLU A 26 -20.71 5.85 -4.76
C GLU A 26 -20.15 5.00 -5.91
N ASP A 27 -19.19 5.52 -6.68
CA ASP A 27 -18.52 4.75 -7.73
C ASP A 27 -17.76 3.55 -7.14
N TRP A 28 -17.11 3.73 -5.98
CA TRP A 28 -16.48 2.64 -5.25
C TRP A 28 -17.48 1.58 -4.79
N LEU A 29 -18.67 1.99 -4.32
CA LEU A 29 -19.73 1.07 -3.90
C LEU A 29 -20.22 0.21 -5.07
N TYR A 30 -20.54 0.82 -6.22
CA TYR A 30 -20.98 0.08 -7.41
C TYR A 30 -19.86 -0.76 -8.02
N TYR A 31 -18.61 -0.30 -8.00
CA TYR A 31 -17.45 -1.08 -8.40
C TYR A 31 -17.31 -2.37 -7.58
N ARG A 32 -17.47 -2.28 -6.25
CA ARG A 32 -17.48 -3.46 -5.36
C ARG A 32 -18.72 -4.32 -5.55
N LEU A 33 -19.87 -3.70 -5.83
CA LEU A 33 -21.11 -4.41 -6.09
C LEU A 33 -20.98 -5.30 -7.33
N GLY A 34 -20.24 -4.86 -8.35
CA GLY A 34 -19.89 -5.70 -9.51
C GLY A 34 -19.25 -7.04 -9.09
N PHE A 35 -18.15 -7.02 -8.33
CA PHE A 35 -17.54 -8.27 -7.83
C PHE A 35 -18.46 -9.08 -6.93
N PHE A 36 -19.31 -8.41 -6.14
CA PHE A 36 -20.27 -9.10 -5.32
C PHE A 36 -21.31 -9.85 -6.16
N VAL A 37 -21.82 -9.24 -7.22
CA VAL A 37 -22.78 -9.84 -8.16
C VAL A 37 -22.12 -10.91 -9.02
N ASP A 38 -20.89 -10.71 -9.46
CA ASP A 38 -20.20 -11.62 -10.38
C ASP A 38 -19.61 -12.84 -9.66
N ALA A 39 -19.16 -12.69 -8.41
CA ALA A 39 -18.45 -13.75 -7.69
C ALA A 39 -19.16 -14.19 -6.41
N CYS A 40 -19.38 -13.26 -5.48
CA CYS A 40 -19.80 -13.61 -4.13
C CYS A 40 -21.23 -14.18 -4.11
N LEU A 41 -22.20 -13.39 -4.59
CA LEU A 41 -23.62 -13.71 -4.66
C LEU A 41 -23.92 -15.05 -5.36
N PRO A 42 -23.47 -15.30 -6.60
CA PRO A 42 -23.76 -16.57 -7.27
C PRO A 42 -23.11 -17.76 -6.55
N SER A 43 -21.92 -17.61 -5.97
CA SER A 43 -21.25 -18.69 -5.23
C SER A 43 -21.97 -19.08 -3.94
N VAL A 44 -22.62 -18.11 -3.27
CA VAL A 44 -23.42 -18.34 -2.07
C VAL A 44 -24.78 -18.91 -2.42
N ARG A 45 -25.43 -18.44 -3.49
CA ARG A 45 -26.73 -18.95 -3.94
C ARG A 45 -26.65 -20.38 -4.47
N SER A 46 -25.47 -20.81 -4.93
CA SER A 46 -25.23 -22.16 -5.45
C SER A 46 -24.78 -23.16 -4.40
N GLN A 47 -25.00 -22.91 -3.09
CA GLN A 47 -24.62 -23.88 -2.06
C GLN A 47 -25.51 -25.12 -2.11
N GLU A 48 -24.89 -26.29 -2.18
CA GLU A 48 -25.51 -27.60 -2.33
C GLU A 48 -25.29 -28.45 -1.07
N GLY A 49 -26.28 -29.27 -0.70
CA GLY A 49 -26.19 -30.24 0.40
C GLY A 49 -26.17 -29.66 1.82
N ALA A 50 -26.12 -28.34 1.98
CA ALA A 50 -26.17 -27.67 3.27
C ALA A 50 -27.60 -27.61 3.82
N ARG A 51 -27.75 -27.71 5.15
CA ARG A 51 -28.96 -27.24 5.84
C ARG A 51 -29.10 -25.72 5.65
N PRO A 52 -30.33 -25.18 5.72
CA PRO A 52 -30.56 -23.75 5.61
C PRO A 52 -29.64 -22.92 6.51
N PHE A 53 -29.16 -21.79 5.98
CA PHE A 53 -28.37 -20.81 6.68
C PHE A 53 -28.88 -19.41 6.33
N GLU A 54 -28.71 -18.45 7.22
CA GLU A 54 -29.05 -17.05 6.98
C GLU A 54 -27.80 -16.26 6.58
N TRP A 55 -27.90 -15.43 5.54
CA TRP A 55 -26.79 -14.58 5.10
C TRP A 55 -27.02 -13.13 5.54
N LEU A 56 -26.09 -12.59 6.33
CA LEU A 56 -26.09 -11.21 6.82
C LEU A 56 -24.95 -10.42 6.16
N VAL A 57 -25.28 -9.29 5.54
CA VAL A 57 -24.31 -8.43 4.85
C VAL A 57 -24.30 -7.07 5.54
N LEU A 58 -23.16 -6.68 6.11
CA LEU A 58 -22.98 -5.39 6.78
C LEU A 58 -22.61 -4.30 5.77
N LEU A 59 -23.38 -3.23 5.74
CA LEU A 59 -23.23 -2.08 4.85
C LEU A 59 -23.26 -0.76 5.64
N ASP A 60 -22.48 0.21 5.19
CA ASP A 60 -22.54 1.60 5.67
C ASP A 60 -23.90 2.22 5.30
N ASP A 61 -24.57 2.83 6.27
CA ASP A 61 -25.89 3.45 6.08
C ASP A 61 -25.81 4.89 5.53
N ARG A 62 -24.60 5.43 5.35
CA ARG A 62 -24.32 6.75 4.75
C ARG A 62 -24.24 6.71 3.22
N CYS A 63 -24.60 5.60 2.58
CA CYS A 63 -24.72 5.49 1.13
C CYS A 63 -25.91 6.31 0.59
N THR A 64 -25.98 6.44 -0.74
CA THR A 64 -27.13 7.06 -1.41
C THR A 64 -28.39 6.19 -1.28
N ASP A 65 -29.56 6.82 -1.32
CA ASP A 65 -30.84 6.11 -1.29
C ASP A 65 -31.00 5.18 -2.51
N THR A 66 -30.45 5.56 -3.66
CA THR A 66 -30.41 4.74 -4.88
C THR A 66 -29.63 3.45 -4.64
N PHE A 67 -28.39 3.56 -4.16
CA PHE A 67 -27.57 2.38 -3.86
C PHE A 67 -28.22 1.48 -2.81
N ARG A 68 -28.83 2.09 -1.77
CA ARG A 68 -29.58 1.35 -0.75
C ARG A 68 -30.72 0.54 -1.37
N ALA A 69 -31.53 1.16 -2.24
CA ALA A 69 -32.63 0.49 -2.91
C ALA A 69 -32.15 -0.69 -3.79
N ASP A 70 -31.07 -0.50 -4.53
CA ASP A 70 -30.46 -1.54 -5.38
C ASP A 70 -29.98 -2.74 -4.54
N VAL A 71 -29.31 -2.50 -3.41
CA VAL A 71 -28.85 -3.56 -2.50
C VAL A 71 -30.04 -4.27 -1.83
N GLU A 72 -31.07 -3.55 -1.43
CA GLU A 72 -32.28 -4.14 -0.84
C GLU A 72 -33.04 -5.00 -1.84
N GLU A 73 -33.11 -4.57 -3.11
CA GLU A 73 -33.66 -5.38 -4.19
C GLU A 73 -32.81 -6.64 -4.44
N LEU A 74 -31.50 -6.48 -4.55
CA LEU A 74 -30.56 -7.60 -4.73
C LEU A 74 -30.62 -8.61 -3.58
N GLY A 75 -30.86 -8.12 -2.35
CA GLY A 75 -30.96 -8.94 -1.14
C GLY A 75 -32.22 -9.79 -1.06
N ARG A 76 -33.30 -9.45 -1.81
CA ARG A 76 -34.58 -10.18 -1.71
C ARG A 76 -34.40 -11.65 -2.06
N GLY A 77 -34.59 -12.51 -1.07
CA GLY A 77 -34.45 -13.96 -1.22
C GLY A 77 -33.00 -14.45 -1.29
N ALA A 78 -32.01 -13.60 -1.03
CA ALA A 78 -30.58 -13.97 -1.02
C ALA A 78 -29.89 -13.67 0.32
N PHE A 79 -29.99 -12.44 0.82
CA PHE A 79 -29.34 -12.01 2.07
C PHE A 79 -30.12 -10.89 2.76
N THR A 80 -29.85 -10.72 4.05
CA THR A 80 -30.41 -9.62 4.85
C THR A 80 -29.35 -8.51 5.00
N PRO A 81 -29.58 -7.30 4.47
CA PRO A 81 -28.70 -6.18 4.70
C PRO A 81 -28.78 -5.71 6.15
N LEU A 82 -27.62 -5.43 6.75
CA LEU A 82 -27.47 -4.79 8.05
C LEU A 82 -26.85 -3.41 7.80
N TRP A 83 -27.66 -2.36 7.92
CA TRP A 83 -27.25 -0.98 7.69
C TRP A 83 -26.72 -0.35 8.99
N SER A 84 -25.48 0.15 8.97
CA SER A 84 -24.86 0.82 10.11
C SER A 84 -23.60 1.60 9.71
N HIS A 85 -23.48 2.86 10.14
CA HIS A 85 -22.21 3.62 10.09
C HIS A 85 -21.35 3.47 11.35
N ALA A 86 -21.73 2.61 12.30
CA ALA A 86 -20.91 2.38 13.48
C ALA A 86 -19.58 1.72 13.09
N PRO A 87 -18.43 2.17 13.63
CA PRO A 87 -17.15 1.53 13.35
C PRO A 87 -17.17 0.04 13.68
N PHE A 88 -16.73 -0.76 12.71
CA PHE A 88 -16.70 -2.21 12.81
C PHE A 88 -15.79 -2.66 13.96
N ARG A 89 -16.38 -3.46 14.85
CA ARG A 89 -15.71 -4.14 15.95
C ARG A 89 -15.89 -5.64 15.78
N ARG A 90 -15.06 -6.43 16.47
CA ARG A 90 -15.11 -7.90 16.39
C ARG A 90 -16.45 -8.50 16.81
N ASN A 91 -17.20 -7.77 17.63
CA ASN A 91 -18.53 -8.14 18.11
C ASN A 91 -19.68 -7.45 17.37
N THR A 92 -19.45 -6.74 16.26
CA THR A 92 -20.50 -6.02 15.52
C THR A 92 -21.65 -6.94 15.09
N PHE A 93 -21.37 -8.21 14.77
CA PHE A 93 -22.41 -9.18 14.41
C PHE A 93 -23.07 -9.87 15.60
N ALA A 94 -22.56 -9.72 16.82
CA ALA A 94 -23.00 -10.50 17.98
C ALA A 94 -24.50 -10.29 18.27
N GLU A 95 -24.94 -9.04 18.35
CA GLU A 95 -26.34 -8.70 18.63
C GLU A 95 -27.29 -9.03 17.47
N PRO A 96 -26.99 -8.67 16.19
CA PRO A 96 -27.80 -9.12 15.05
C PRO A 96 -28.00 -10.64 14.99
N VAL A 97 -26.94 -11.41 15.28
CA VAL A 97 -26.99 -12.88 15.28
C VAL A 97 -27.76 -13.42 16.48
N ALA A 98 -27.56 -12.85 17.68
CA ALA A 98 -28.26 -13.27 18.89
C ALA A 98 -29.79 -13.20 18.76
N ARG A 99 -30.30 -12.18 18.04
CA ARG A 99 -31.74 -12.00 17.78
C ARG A 99 -32.34 -12.99 16.79
N ARG A 100 -31.52 -13.62 15.95
CA ARG A 100 -31.95 -14.49 14.84
C ARG A 100 -31.81 -15.97 15.16
N CYS A 101 -30.89 -16.31 16.05
CA CYS A 101 -30.57 -17.69 16.37
C CYS A 101 -31.19 -18.12 17.70
N ALA A 102 -31.79 -19.30 17.73
CA ALA A 102 -32.42 -19.89 18.91
C ALA A 102 -31.86 -21.26 19.26
N ALA A 103 -31.22 -21.96 18.32
CA ALA A 103 -30.63 -23.27 18.54
C ALA A 103 -29.55 -23.25 19.64
N PRO A 104 -29.29 -24.39 20.30
CA PRO A 104 -28.27 -24.47 21.35
C PRO A 104 -26.83 -24.26 20.84
N TYR A 105 -26.61 -24.42 19.53
CA TYR A 105 -25.31 -24.18 18.90
C TYR A 105 -25.45 -23.20 17.74
N LEU A 106 -24.37 -22.47 17.49
CA LEU A 106 -24.24 -21.53 16.38
C LEU A 106 -23.03 -21.92 15.54
N ILE A 107 -23.22 -21.96 14.23
CA ILE A 107 -22.16 -21.92 13.25
C ILE A 107 -22.18 -20.53 12.63
N SER A 108 -21.06 -19.83 12.63
CA SER A 108 -20.89 -18.59 11.88
C SER A 108 -19.75 -18.74 10.88
N THR A 109 -20.00 -18.46 9.61
CA THR A 109 -19.02 -18.51 8.52
C THR A 109 -18.80 -17.10 8.00
N ARG A 110 -17.57 -16.76 7.58
CA ARG A 110 -17.28 -15.47 6.94
C ARG A 110 -16.89 -15.62 5.48
N ILE A 111 -17.26 -14.63 4.69
CA ILE A 111 -16.78 -14.42 3.32
C ILE A 111 -16.58 -12.91 3.09
N ASP A 112 -15.53 -12.54 2.37
CA ASP A 112 -15.33 -11.16 1.93
C ASP A 112 -16.17 -10.92 0.65
N SER A 113 -16.64 -9.68 0.43
CA SER A 113 -17.71 -9.40 -0.54
C SER A 113 -17.34 -9.60 -2.02
N ASP A 114 -16.07 -9.81 -2.30
CA ASP A 114 -15.46 -9.94 -3.62
C ASP A 114 -14.84 -11.32 -3.84
N ASP A 115 -14.98 -12.22 -2.87
CA ASP A 115 -14.47 -13.57 -2.91
C ASP A 115 -15.61 -14.59 -3.14
N ALA A 116 -15.26 -15.83 -3.48
CA ALA A 116 -16.23 -16.89 -3.76
C ALA A 116 -15.99 -18.17 -2.93
N MET A 117 -17.07 -18.89 -2.64
CA MET A 117 -17.04 -20.18 -1.95
C MET A 117 -17.38 -21.34 -2.89
N ALA A 118 -16.77 -22.50 -2.66
CA ALA A 118 -17.09 -23.70 -3.43
C ALA A 118 -18.54 -24.12 -3.15
N VAL A 119 -19.20 -24.76 -4.12
CA VAL A 119 -20.63 -25.14 -4.07
C VAL A 119 -21.01 -25.99 -2.85
N ASP A 120 -20.06 -26.67 -2.21
CA ASP A 120 -20.29 -27.55 -1.07
C ASP A 120 -19.64 -27.02 0.23
N LEU A 121 -19.15 -25.77 0.27
CA LEU A 121 -18.45 -25.22 1.43
C LEU A 121 -19.33 -25.22 2.68
N MET A 122 -20.57 -24.73 2.57
CA MET A 122 -21.46 -24.63 3.74
C MET A 122 -21.83 -26.01 4.29
N ALA A 123 -22.02 -27.00 3.41
CA ALA A 123 -22.27 -28.39 3.80
C ALA A 123 -21.03 -28.99 4.48
N ALA A 124 -19.84 -28.75 3.93
CA ALA A 124 -18.59 -29.22 4.49
C ALA A 124 -18.31 -28.63 5.88
N VAL A 125 -18.61 -27.35 6.11
CA VAL A 125 -18.56 -26.71 7.43
C VAL A 125 -19.52 -27.39 8.40
N GLN A 126 -20.79 -27.53 8.00
CA GLN A 126 -21.83 -28.14 8.85
C GLN A 126 -21.51 -29.60 9.21
N ALA A 127 -20.87 -30.35 8.31
CA ALA A 127 -20.41 -31.71 8.57
C ALA A 127 -19.31 -31.80 9.65
N GLN A 128 -18.66 -30.68 10.01
CA GLN A 128 -17.72 -30.64 11.12
C GLN A 128 -18.39 -30.49 12.49
N PHE A 129 -19.70 -30.24 12.54
CA PHE A 129 -20.43 -30.12 13.80
C PHE A 129 -20.50 -31.47 14.53
N ALA A 130 -20.04 -31.48 15.78
CA ALA A 130 -20.07 -32.63 16.68
C ALA A 130 -20.45 -32.22 18.12
N GLY A 131 -21.15 -31.10 18.29
CA GLY A 131 -21.54 -30.58 19.61
C GLY A 131 -20.40 -29.93 20.40
N GLN A 132 -19.36 -29.44 19.72
CA GLN A 132 -18.20 -28.81 20.37
C GLN A 132 -18.59 -27.52 21.10
N GLU A 133 -18.00 -27.26 22.27
CA GLU A 133 -18.21 -26.00 23.01
C GLU A 133 -17.77 -24.78 22.19
N ARG A 134 -16.59 -24.85 21.56
CA ARG A 134 -16.08 -23.81 20.68
C ARG A 134 -14.94 -24.33 19.81
N MET A 135 -15.02 -24.16 18.49
CA MET A 135 -14.01 -24.61 17.54
C MET A 135 -14.07 -23.83 16.23
N PHE A 136 -12.94 -23.32 15.77
CA PHE A 136 -12.83 -22.82 14.40
C PHE A 136 -12.63 -23.96 13.41
N VAL A 137 -13.18 -23.79 12.21
CA VAL A 137 -13.02 -24.70 11.07
C VAL A 137 -12.41 -23.92 9.92
N ASN A 138 -11.34 -24.45 9.34
CA ASN A 138 -10.69 -23.91 8.14
C ASN A 138 -10.52 -25.00 7.08
N PHE A 139 -10.68 -24.61 5.82
CA PHE A 139 -10.29 -25.42 4.68
C PHE A 139 -9.03 -24.80 4.07
N PRO A 140 -7.84 -25.44 4.21
CA PRO A 140 -6.61 -24.81 3.75
C PRO A 140 -6.56 -24.54 2.26
N ARG A 141 -7.16 -25.40 1.44
CA ARG A 141 -6.96 -25.39 -0.01
C ARG A 141 -7.97 -24.51 -0.73
N GLY A 142 -7.47 -23.55 -1.49
CA GLY A 142 -8.24 -22.67 -2.35
C GLY A 142 -7.53 -22.30 -3.64
N VAL A 143 -8.09 -21.30 -4.33
CA VAL A 143 -7.50 -20.68 -5.52
C VAL A 143 -7.50 -19.16 -5.41
N GLN A 144 -6.63 -18.53 -6.17
CA GLN A 144 -6.62 -17.09 -6.39
C GLN A 144 -6.78 -16.85 -7.89
N VAL A 145 -7.69 -15.96 -8.27
CA VAL A 145 -7.97 -15.60 -9.67
C VAL A 145 -7.56 -14.15 -9.86
N ASP A 146 -6.60 -13.88 -10.74
CA ASP A 146 -6.22 -12.50 -11.06
C ASP A 146 -7.05 -11.91 -12.22
N ARG A 147 -6.93 -10.60 -12.42
CA ARG A 147 -7.64 -9.84 -13.46
C ARG A 147 -7.43 -10.34 -14.89
N SER A 148 -6.36 -11.09 -15.17
CA SER A 148 -6.15 -11.70 -16.48
C SER A 148 -6.87 -13.05 -16.63
N GLY A 149 -7.75 -13.40 -15.69
CA GLY A 149 -8.46 -14.68 -15.67
C GLY A 149 -7.61 -15.82 -15.12
N ALA A 150 -6.53 -15.46 -14.42
CA ALA A 150 -5.43 -16.35 -14.24
C ALA A 150 -5.53 -17.04 -12.86
N VAL A 151 -5.61 -18.38 -12.85
CA VAL A 151 -5.84 -19.17 -11.64
C VAL A 151 -4.55 -19.73 -11.01
N TYR A 152 -4.42 -19.56 -9.69
CA TYR A 152 -3.31 -20.04 -8.88
C TYR A 152 -3.86 -20.84 -7.70
N ARG A 153 -3.35 -22.05 -7.46
CA ARG A 153 -3.70 -22.80 -6.25
C ARG A 153 -2.97 -22.21 -5.06
N ALA A 154 -3.71 -21.91 -4.00
CA ALA A 154 -3.18 -21.40 -2.74
C ALA A 154 -3.62 -22.29 -1.58
N ASP A 155 -2.66 -22.74 -0.78
CA ASP A 155 -2.93 -23.41 0.49
C ASP A 155 -2.66 -22.39 1.61
N ILE A 156 -3.66 -22.08 2.44
CA ILE A 156 -3.60 -21.08 3.50
C ILE A 156 -4.16 -21.68 4.80
N LEU A 157 -3.28 -21.90 5.79
CA LEU A 157 -3.71 -22.25 7.15
C LEU A 157 -4.40 -21.05 7.79
N SER A 158 -5.52 -21.29 8.48
CA SER A 158 -6.33 -20.21 9.06
C SER A 158 -6.70 -19.13 8.02
N SER A 159 -7.26 -19.59 6.90
CA SER A 159 -7.60 -18.76 5.74
C SER A 159 -8.66 -17.69 6.06
N PRO A 160 -8.85 -16.69 5.19
CA PRO A 160 -9.92 -15.70 5.34
C PRO A 160 -11.35 -16.27 5.33
N PHE A 161 -11.54 -17.52 4.89
CA PHE A 161 -12.82 -18.23 4.76
C PHE A 161 -13.12 -19.10 5.97
N LEU A 162 -12.92 -18.53 7.15
CA LEU A 162 -13.03 -19.26 8.41
C LEU A 162 -14.50 -19.47 8.81
N SER A 163 -14.76 -20.51 9.60
CA SER A 163 -16.02 -20.69 10.32
C SER A 163 -15.76 -20.92 11.81
N LEU A 164 -16.71 -20.53 12.66
CA LEU A 164 -16.72 -20.79 14.10
C LEU A 164 -17.96 -21.58 14.47
N ILE A 165 -17.76 -22.74 15.09
CA ILE A 165 -18.80 -23.50 15.80
C ILE A 165 -18.69 -23.10 17.28
N GLU A 166 -19.79 -22.69 17.89
CA GLU A 166 -19.86 -22.36 19.31
C GLU A 166 -21.18 -22.78 19.96
N ARG A 167 -21.12 -23.19 21.22
CA ARG A 167 -22.30 -23.39 22.05
C ARG A 167 -22.86 -22.03 22.48
N ARG A 168 -24.16 -21.83 22.28
CA ARG A 168 -24.86 -20.65 22.76
C ARG A 168 -25.18 -20.80 24.25
N ARG A 169 -25.08 -19.70 24.98
CA ARG A 169 -25.44 -19.61 26.39
C ARG A 169 -26.51 -18.55 26.55
N GLU A 170 -27.51 -18.86 27.37
CA GLU A 170 -28.59 -17.93 27.66
C GLU A 170 -28.03 -16.70 28.37
N GLY A 171 -28.45 -15.50 27.96
CA GLY A 171 -27.96 -14.23 28.50
C GLY A 171 -26.57 -13.78 28.01
N GLU A 172 -25.85 -14.60 27.22
CA GLU A 172 -24.55 -14.23 26.65
C GLU A 172 -24.65 -13.96 25.14
N ALA A 173 -24.04 -12.88 24.67
CA ALA A 173 -23.94 -12.60 23.24
C ALA A 173 -22.94 -13.57 22.56
N PRO A 174 -23.24 -14.09 21.35
CA PRO A 174 -22.34 -14.99 20.65
C PRO A 174 -21.05 -14.27 20.23
N LEU A 175 -19.93 -14.99 20.17
CA LEU A 175 -18.66 -14.42 19.72
C LEU A 175 -18.66 -14.15 18.22
N THR A 176 -19.19 -15.09 17.44
CA THR A 176 -19.11 -15.16 15.98
C THR A 176 -17.67 -15.31 15.44
N VAL A 177 -17.55 -15.72 14.17
CA VAL A 177 -16.26 -15.93 13.50
C VAL A 177 -15.35 -14.69 13.46
N TYR A 178 -15.91 -13.49 13.61
CA TYR A 178 -15.14 -12.23 13.65
C TYR A 178 -14.49 -11.93 15.02
N ALA A 179 -14.68 -12.77 16.04
CA ALA A 179 -14.04 -12.65 17.35
C ALA A 179 -12.51 -12.60 17.31
N ALA A 180 -11.91 -13.10 16.23
CA ALA A 180 -10.49 -12.97 15.95
C ALA A 180 -10.24 -12.56 14.49
N LYS A 181 -9.09 -11.94 14.24
CA LYS A 181 -8.52 -11.93 12.88
C LYS A 181 -8.28 -13.38 12.48
N HIS A 182 -8.59 -13.75 11.23
CA HIS A 182 -8.51 -15.15 10.78
C HIS A 182 -7.14 -15.79 11.08
N ALA A 183 -6.02 -15.08 10.82
CA ALA A 183 -4.67 -15.57 11.11
C ALA A 183 -4.38 -15.81 12.61
N ARG A 184 -5.21 -15.30 13.51
CA ARG A 184 -5.07 -15.37 14.97
C ARG A 184 -6.24 -16.11 15.65
N ALA A 185 -7.04 -16.86 14.89
CA ALA A 185 -8.20 -17.59 15.39
C ALA A 185 -7.87 -18.51 16.58
N ARG A 186 -6.70 -19.16 16.52
CA ARG A 186 -6.17 -20.02 17.59
C ARG A 186 -5.95 -19.31 18.93
N GLY A 187 -5.94 -17.97 18.97
CA GLY A 187 -5.92 -17.23 20.23
C GLY A 187 -7.24 -17.32 21.01
N VAL A 188 -8.34 -17.60 20.33
CA VAL A 188 -9.71 -17.60 20.90
C VAL A 188 -10.25 -19.01 21.12
N ALA A 189 -9.98 -19.95 20.21
CA ALA A 189 -10.41 -21.35 20.33
C ALA A 189 -9.53 -22.29 19.49
N PRO A 190 -9.58 -23.62 19.70
CA PRO A 190 -8.93 -24.58 18.82
C PRO A 190 -9.37 -24.41 17.36
N LEU A 191 -8.47 -24.73 16.42
CA LEU A 191 -8.70 -24.62 14.98
C LEU A 191 -8.56 -25.99 14.33
N ARG A 192 -9.61 -26.48 13.69
CA ARG A 192 -9.59 -27.68 12.87
C ARG A 192 -9.29 -27.31 11.41
N GLU A 193 -8.17 -27.80 10.90
CA GLU A 193 -7.77 -27.70 9.51
C GLU A 193 -8.31 -28.95 8.79
N VAL A 194 -9.31 -28.79 7.92
CA VAL A 194 -9.99 -29.90 7.27
C VAL A 194 -9.39 -30.17 5.89
N ARG A 195 -8.98 -31.42 5.65
CA ARG A 195 -8.55 -31.85 4.32
C ARG A 195 -9.74 -31.87 3.38
N ALA A 196 -9.71 -31.03 2.36
CA ALA A 196 -10.74 -30.94 1.33
C ALA A 196 -10.12 -30.63 -0.04
N PRO A 197 -10.91 -30.74 -1.13
CA PRO A 197 -10.60 -30.14 -2.42
C PRO A 197 -10.44 -28.61 -2.32
N VAL A 198 -10.41 -27.93 -3.47
CA VAL A 198 -10.50 -26.46 -3.50
C VAL A 198 -11.87 -26.04 -2.94
N MET A 199 -11.86 -25.23 -1.87
CA MET A 199 -13.06 -24.82 -1.15
C MET A 199 -13.37 -23.33 -1.24
N TRP A 200 -12.40 -22.49 -1.59
CA TRP A 200 -12.57 -21.04 -1.67
C TRP A 200 -11.76 -20.45 -2.82
N ALA A 201 -12.22 -19.32 -3.35
CA ALA A 201 -11.54 -18.56 -4.39
C ALA A 201 -11.42 -17.10 -3.98
N GLN A 202 -10.19 -16.56 -4.06
CA GLN A 202 -9.94 -15.14 -3.86
C GLN A 202 -9.78 -14.41 -5.19
N VAL A 203 -10.45 -13.27 -5.33
CA VAL A 203 -10.35 -12.46 -6.54
C VAL A 203 -9.30 -11.37 -6.33
N LEU A 204 -8.18 -11.48 -7.06
CA LEU A 204 -7.10 -10.51 -7.00
C LEU A 204 -7.39 -9.34 -7.94
N HIS A 205 -7.82 -8.22 -7.38
CA HIS A 205 -7.99 -6.96 -8.09
C HIS A 205 -7.24 -5.83 -7.37
N GLY A 206 -6.83 -4.82 -8.14
CA GLY A 206 -5.85 -3.79 -7.79
C GLY A 206 -6.16 -2.89 -6.59
N THR A 207 -7.25 -3.13 -5.86
CA THR A 207 -7.60 -2.40 -4.63
C THR A 207 -7.40 -3.23 -3.34
N ASN A 208 -7.07 -4.52 -3.43
CA ASN A 208 -6.95 -5.39 -2.26
C ASN A 208 -5.55 -5.48 -1.64
N LEU A 209 -5.52 -5.64 -0.31
CA LEU A 209 -4.32 -5.62 0.55
C LEU A 209 -3.32 -6.77 0.34
N SER A 210 -3.60 -7.75 -0.52
CA SER A 210 -2.75 -8.93 -0.74
C SER A 210 -2.63 -9.30 -2.22
N ASN A 211 -1.96 -8.45 -3.01
CA ASN A 211 -1.73 -8.65 -4.45
C ASN A 211 -0.63 -9.67 -4.80
N ILE A 212 -0.25 -10.56 -3.86
CA ILE A 212 0.80 -11.55 -4.09
C ILE A 212 0.15 -12.90 -4.37
N ALA A 213 0.17 -13.31 -5.63
CA ALA A 213 -0.12 -14.69 -6.02
C ALA A 213 1.05 -15.60 -5.59
N ASN A 214 1.02 -16.08 -4.35
CA ASN A 214 2.03 -17.01 -3.80
C ASN A 214 1.75 -18.47 -4.19
N GLY A 215 0.71 -18.70 -4.99
CA GLY A 215 0.27 -20.01 -5.46
C GLY A 215 0.95 -20.49 -6.75
N VAL A 216 0.86 -21.80 -6.99
CA VAL A 216 1.28 -22.42 -8.26
C VAL A 216 0.18 -22.26 -9.29
N ARG A 217 0.56 -21.99 -10.54
CA ARG A 217 -0.37 -21.90 -11.66
C ARG A 217 -1.10 -23.24 -11.87
N VAL A 218 -2.43 -23.20 -11.93
CA VAL A 218 -3.27 -24.39 -12.19
C VAL A 218 -4.20 -24.16 -13.36
N HIS A 219 -4.78 -25.25 -13.89
CA HIS A 219 -5.76 -25.16 -14.95
C HIS A 219 -7.03 -24.46 -14.43
N PRO A 220 -7.58 -23.48 -15.15
CA PRO A 220 -8.78 -22.76 -14.72
C PRO A 220 -10.05 -23.62 -14.60
N ARG A 221 -10.04 -24.86 -15.09
CA ARG A 221 -11.14 -25.82 -14.99
C ARG A 221 -11.56 -26.07 -13.54
N VAL A 222 -10.62 -25.99 -12.60
CA VAL A 222 -10.92 -26.10 -11.16
C VAL A 222 -11.92 -25.04 -10.68
N VAL A 223 -11.96 -23.87 -11.34
CA VAL A 223 -12.92 -22.82 -11.03
C VAL A 223 -14.32 -23.27 -11.45
N GLY A 224 -14.49 -23.68 -12.70
CA GLY A 224 -15.78 -24.16 -13.22
C GLY A 224 -16.28 -25.46 -12.56
N GLU A 225 -15.39 -26.31 -12.04
CA GLU A 225 -15.76 -27.54 -11.33
C GLU A 225 -16.24 -27.31 -9.90
N ARG A 226 -15.79 -26.23 -9.25
CA ARG A 226 -15.98 -26.03 -7.81
C ARG A 226 -16.79 -24.79 -7.46
N PHE A 227 -16.86 -23.80 -8.34
CA PHE A 227 -17.51 -22.51 -8.09
C PHE A 227 -18.53 -22.21 -9.18
N ARG A 228 -19.62 -21.54 -8.80
CA ARG A 228 -20.54 -20.90 -9.74
C ARG A 228 -20.32 -19.40 -9.63
N ILE A 229 -19.55 -18.85 -10.56
CA ILE A 229 -19.20 -17.43 -10.64
C ILE A 229 -19.24 -16.98 -12.09
N ASP A 230 -19.51 -15.70 -12.31
CA ASP A 230 -19.55 -15.02 -13.60
C ASP A 230 -18.34 -14.08 -13.75
N LEU A 231 -17.15 -14.59 -13.42
CA LEU A 231 -15.90 -13.87 -13.62
C LEU A 231 -15.25 -14.30 -14.94
N GLY A 232 -14.71 -13.34 -15.70
CA GLY A 232 -13.95 -13.62 -16.90
C GLY A 232 -12.65 -14.38 -16.57
N TYR A 233 -12.59 -15.67 -16.92
CA TYR A 233 -11.37 -16.46 -16.91
C TYR A 233 -11.25 -17.33 -18.16
N ASP A 234 -10.01 -17.59 -18.59
CA ASP A 234 -9.74 -18.41 -19.78
C ASP A 234 -9.98 -19.89 -19.43
N ALA A 235 -11.14 -20.42 -19.82
CA ALA A 235 -11.50 -21.81 -19.57
C ALA A 235 -10.64 -22.80 -20.40
N ASP A 236 -10.07 -22.35 -21.52
CA ASP A 236 -9.50 -23.19 -22.58
C ASP A 236 -7.97 -23.03 -22.71
N VAL A 237 -7.27 -23.13 -21.58
CA VAL A 237 -5.79 -23.08 -21.56
C VAL A 237 -5.21 -24.42 -22.03
N THR A 238 -4.55 -24.43 -23.20
CA THR A 238 -3.86 -25.64 -23.71
C THR A 238 -2.73 -26.11 -22.77
N GLY A 239 -2.50 -27.42 -22.67
CA GLY A 239 -1.49 -27.99 -21.78
C GLY A 239 -0.07 -27.42 -21.97
N GLY A 240 0.35 -27.16 -23.22
CA GLY A 240 1.66 -26.55 -23.51
C GLY A 240 1.77 -25.07 -23.11
N SER A 241 0.66 -24.32 -23.12
CA SER A 241 0.64 -22.94 -22.61
C SER A 241 0.65 -22.90 -21.07
N LEU A 242 -0.07 -23.83 -20.43
CA LEU A 242 -0.09 -23.98 -18.97
C LEU A 242 1.29 -24.34 -18.41
N LEU A 243 2.00 -25.29 -19.03
CA LEU A 243 3.36 -25.69 -18.60
C LEU A 243 4.35 -24.52 -18.68
N ARG A 244 4.31 -23.74 -19.76
CA ARG A 244 5.13 -22.51 -19.88
C ARG A 244 4.78 -21.49 -18.79
N ALA A 245 3.50 -21.30 -18.50
CA ALA A 245 3.04 -20.40 -17.45
C ALA A 245 3.45 -20.89 -16.04
N GLN A 246 3.44 -22.20 -15.79
CA GLN A 246 3.92 -22.82 -14.55
C GLN A 246 5.43 -22.60 -14.37
N ALA A 247 6.24 -22.84 -15.41
CA ALA A 247 7.68 -22.60 -15.37
C ALA A 247 8.01 -21.12 -15.08
N ALA A 248 7.32 -20.20 -15.75
CA ALA A 248 7.46 -18.76 -15.49
C ALA A 248 7.05 -18.39 -14.05
N GLN A 249 5.99 -19.01 -13.52
CA GLN A 249 5.53 -18.79 -12.15
C GLN A 249 6.53 -19.31 -11.11
N LEU A 250 7.15 -20.48 -11.34
CA LEU A 250 8.20 -21.00 -10.45
C LEU A 250 9.39 -20.03 -10.36
N GLY A 251 9.80 -19.44 -11.48
CA GLY A 251 10.83 -18.40 -11.48
C GLY A 251 10.43 -17.15 -10.68
N ARG A 252 9.15 -16.75 -10.74
CA ARG A 252 8.61 -15.64 -9.93
C ARG A 252 8.55 -15.99 -8.44
N LEU A 253 8.08 -17.18 -8.07
CA LEU A 253 8.03 -17.65 -6.69
C LEU A 253 9.44 -17.77 -6.09
N ALA A 254 10.41 -18.28 -6.85
CA ALA A 254 11.80 -18.35 -6.38
C ALA A 254 12.36 -16.95 -6.05
N ARG A 255 12.09 -15.94 -6.89
CA ARG A 255 12.47 -14.55 -6.62
C ARG A 255 11.72 -13.96 -5.43
N LEU A 256 10.41 -14.25 -5.31
CA LEU A 256 9.58 -13.83 -4.19
C LEU A 256 10.11 -14.41 -2.88
N TRP A 257 10.37 -15.71 -2.82
CA TRP A 257 10.89 -16.41 -1.65
C TRP A 257 12.31 -15.99 -1.29
N ALA A 258 13.15 -15.68 -2.28
CA ALA A 258 14.47 -15.08 -2.02
C ALA A 258 14.36 -13.67 -1.43
N ALA A 259 13.38 -12.86 -1.87
CA ALA A 259 13.14 -11.52 -1.35
C ALA A 259 12.37 -11.52 0.00
N HIS A 260 11.53 -12.51 0.24
CA HIS A 260 10.64 -12.64 1.39
C HIS A 260 10.60 -14.10 1.90
N PRO A 261 11.64 -14.57 2.61
CA PRO A 261 11.71 -15.93 3.16
C PRO A 261 10.49 -16.35 4.00
N GLY A 262 9.84 -15.42 4.69
CA GLY A 262 8.60 -15.68 5.43
C GLY A 262 7.45 -16.15 4.53
N GLU A 263 7.38 -15.73 3.27
CA GLU A 263 6.39 -16.23 2.29
C GLU A 263 6.67 -17.67 1.87
N LEU A 264 7.95 -18.09 1.86
CA LEU A 264 8.33 -19.49 1.69
C LEU A 264 7.93 -20.31 2.91
N THR A 265 8.18 -19.80 4.12
CA THR A 265 7.76 -20.47 5.36
C THR A 265 6.25 -20.68 5.39
N LYS A 266 5.44 -19.68 5.03
CA LYS A 266 3.98 -19.85 4.89
C LYS A 266 3.61 -20.96 3.92
N ALA A 267 4.21 -20.96 2.73
CA ALA A 267 3.92 -21.95 1.71
C ALA A 267 4.30 -23.36 2.19
N VAL A 268 5.44 -23.52 2.86
CA VAL A 268 5.89 -24.80 3.41
C VAL A 268 4.99 -25.24 4.57
N GLU A 269 4.68 -24.35 5.53
CA GLU A 269 3.74 -24.64 6.62
C GLU A 269 2.40 -25.12 6.09
N ALA A 270 1.82 -24.40 5.13
CA ALA A 270 0.53 -24.76 4.54
C ALA A 270 0.60 -26.08 3.75
N SER A 271 1.69 -26.33 3.02
CA SER A 271 1.90 -27.59 2.30
C SER A 271 1.99 -28.77 3.28
N VAL A 272 2.81 -28.65 4.33
CA VAL A 272 2.96 -29.68 5.36
C VAL A 272 1.65 -29.91 6.11
N GLY A 273 0.95 -28.83 6.50
CA GLY A 273 -0.35 -28.90 7.16
C GLY A 273 -1.39 -29.62 6.31
N THR A 274 -1.44 -29.32 5.01
CA THR A 274 -2.38 -29.96 4.09
C THR A 274 -2.04 -31.45 3.86
N LEU A 275 -0.75 -31.82 3.85
CA LEU A 275 -0.30 -33.21 3.73
C LEU A 275 -0.62 -34.07 4.96
N ARG A 276 -0.69 -33.46 6.16
CA ARG A 276 -1.08 -34.15 7.40
C ARG A 276 -2.55 -34.58 7.44
N GLY A 277 -3.35 -34.15 6.47
CA GLY A 277 -4.78 -34.43 6.44
C GLY A 277 -5.57 -33.58 7.44
N THR A 278 -6.78 -34.02 7.80
CA THR A 278 -7.61 -33.32 8.76
C THR A 278 -6.96 -33.40 10.15
N HIS A 279 -6.69 -32.25 10.75
CA HIS A 279 -6.04 -32.19 12.06
C HIS A 279 -6.50 -30.97 12.87
N GLU A 280 -6.38 -31.08 14.18
CA GLU A 280 -6.68 -29.99 15.10
C GLU A 280 -5.41 -29.32 15.59
N ARG A 281 -5.48 -28.00 15.70
CA ARG A 281 -4.43 -27.17 16.25
C ARG A 281 -4.97 -26.59 17.57
N PRO A 282 -4.35 -26.89 18.72
CA PRO A 282 -4.86 -26.45 20.01
C PRO A 282 -4.89 -24.92 20.11
N GLN A 283 -5.75 -24.41 20.99
CA GLN A 283 -5.76 -22.99 21.34
C GLN A 283 -4.40 -22.59 21.92
N GLU A 284 -3.87 -21.47 21.48
CA GLU A 284 -2.56 -20.95 21.90
C GLU A 284 -2.66 -19.43 22.02
N ALA A 285 -2.36 -18.89 23.19
CA ALA A 285 -2.42 -17.44 23.44
C ALA A 285 -1.52 -16.68 22.46
N GLY A 286 -2.06 -15.65 21.82
CA GLY A 286 -1.36 -14.89 20.76
C GLY A 286 -1.21 -15.63 19.42
N ALA A 287 -1.32 -16.96 19.40
CA ALA A 287 -1.25 -17.83 18.22
C ALA A 287 -0.14 -17.42 17.23
N PRO A 288 1.16 -17.42 17.63
CA PRO A 288 2.25 -17.14 16.72
C PRO A 288 2.32 -18.22 15.63
N THR A 289 2.30 -17.83 14.36
CA THR A 289 2.62 -18.71 13.23
C THR A 289 4.15 -18.92 13.15
N LEU A 290 4.69 -19.99 12.54
CA LEU A 290 6.16 -20.02 12.28
C LEU A 290 6.53 -18.84 11.41
N THR A 291 5.61 -18.41 10.55
CA THR A 291 5.75 -17.17 9.81
C THR A 291 5.87 -15.94 10.70
N ASP A 292 5.14 -15.81 11.80
CA ASP A 292 5.34 -14.70 12.74
C ASP A 292 6.74 -14.77 13.36
N ARG A 293 7.24 -15.96 13.71
CA ARG A 293 8.61 -16.12 14.24
C ARG A 293 9.69 -15.84 13.19
N VAL A 294 9.48 -16.24 11.94
CA VAL A 294 10.41 -15.99 10.82
C VAL A 294 10.31 -14.54 10.35
N GLN A 295 9.12 -13.93 10.36
CA GLN A 295 8.94 -12.52 10.05
C GLN A 295 9.40 -11.63 11.20
N GLU A 296 9.27 -12.05 12.46
CA GLU A 296 9.90 -11.42 13.61
C GLU A 296 11.40 -11.59 13.52
N TRP A 297 11.93 -12.78 13.21
CA TRP A 297 13.36 -12.96 12.93
C TRP A 297 13.81 -12.16 11.71
N GLU A 298 13.02 -12.00 10.65
CA GLU A 298 13.37 -11.18 9.48
C GLU A 298 13.26 -9.70 9.80
N ARG A 299 12.24 -9.27 10.53
CA ARG A 299 12.09 -7.89 10.98
C ARG A 299 13.17 -7.59 11.97
N ASP A 300 13.52 -8.48 12.88
CA ASP A 300 14.54 -8.31 13.89
C ASP A 300 15.93 -8.52 13.29
N THR A 301 16.13 -9.37 12.29
CA THR A 301 17.41 -9.52 11.57
C THR A 301 17.59 -8.40 10.56
N ARG A 302 16.55 -7.95 9.84
CA ARG A 302 16.61 -6.74 9.01
C ARG A 302 16.65 -5.50 9.88
N THR A 303 16.03 -5.45 11.05
CA THR A 303 16.12 -4.33 12.01
C THR A 303 17.44 -4.40 12.77
N ARG A 304 18.06 -5.55 13.02
CA ARG A 304 19.42 -5.69 13.58
C ARG A 304 20.49 -5.53 12.52
N LEU A 305 20.23 -5.80 11.25
CA LEU A 305 21.13 -5.50 10.13
C LEU A 305 20.95 -4.06 9.67
N ARG A 306 19.75 -3.49 9.76
CA ARG A 306 19.45 -2.08 9.45
C ARG A 306 19.79 -1.19 10.62
N HIS A 307 19.44 -1.48 11.87
CA HIS A 307 20.01 -0.83 13.07
C HIS A 307 21.45 -1.25 13.34
N GLY A 308 21.93 -2.40 12.90
CA GLY A 308 23.36 -2.74 12.97
C GLY A 308 24.15 -1.90 12.00
N ARG A 309 23.72 -1.80 10.73
CA ARG A 309 24.28 -0.84 9.77
C ARG A 309 24.04 0.60 10.18
N TRP A 310 22.85 0.96 10.66
CA TRP A 310 22.48 2.34 10.96
C TRP A 310 23.04 2.80 12.29
N SER A 311 23.07 1.97 13.35
CA SER A 311 23.80 2.27 14.58
C SER A 311 25.31 2.17 14.39
N ALA A 312 25.84 1.30 13.51
CA ALA A 312 27.26 1.36 13.15
C ALA A 312 27.59 2.57 12.28
N THR A 313 26.68 3.02 11.39
CA THR A 313 26.82 4.23 10.58
C THR A 313 26.61 5.49 11.42
N GLU A 314 25.71 5.50 12.41
CA GLU A 314 25.48 6.59 13.37
C GLU A 314 26.60 6.64 14.40
N ARG A 315 27.04 5.50 14.96
CA ARG A 315 28.24 5.42 15.81
C ARG A 315 29.50 5.77 15.01
N ALA A 316 29.63 5.34 13.76
CA ALA A 316 30.74 5.76 12.90
C ALA A 316 30.65 7.24 12.52
N ASN A 317 29.46 7.80 12.26
CA ASN A 317 29.28 9.24 12.02
C ASN A 317 29.53 10.07 13.30
N ALA A 318 29.24 9.53 14.48
CA ALA A 318 29.49 10.16 15.78
C ALA A 318 30.96 10.04 16.22
N LEU A 319 31.65 8.95 15.88
CA LEU A 319 33.07 8.69 16.22
C LEU A 319 34.05 9.20 15.16
N LEU A 320 33.64 9.30 13.89
CA LEU A 320 34.43 9.85 12.79
C LEU A 320 33.73 11.12 12.28
N PRO A 321 34.05 12.31 12.81
CA PRO A 321 33.45 13.56 12.34
C PRO A 321 33.81 13.77 10.88
N VAL A 322 32.87 13.45 10.00
CA VAL A 322 32.91 13.86 8.61
C VAL A 322 32.75 15.37 8.61
N ARG A 323 33.86 16.11 8.37
CA ARG A 323 33.79 17.56 8.21
C ARG A 323 32.84 17.89 7.05
N GLU A 324 31.74 18.55 7.38
CA GLU A 324 30.86 19.24 6.44
C GLU A 324 31.75 20.17 5.61
N ARG A 325 31.80 19.94 4.30
CA ARG A 325 32.72 20.68 3.42
C ARG A 325 32.04 20.93 2.09
N VAL A 326 32.21 22.14 1.59
CA VAL A 326 32.00 22.45 0.17
C VAL A 326 33.02 21.62 -0.62
N VAL A 327 32.52 20.71 -1.44
CA VAL A 327 33.33 19.80 -2.24
C VAL A 327 33.61 20.37 -3.63
N SER A 328 32.66 21.14 -4.18
CA SER A 328 32.76 21.80 -5.48
C SER A 328 31.97 23.10 -5.48
N GLY A 329 32.39 24.04 -6.34
CA GLY A 329 31.69 25.30 -6.58
C GLY A 329 31.93 26.37 -5.52
N ASP A 330 31.28 27.52 -5.72
CA ASP A 330 31.33 28.65 -4.80
C ASP A 330 29.98 28.81 -4.09
N LEU A 331 29.97 28.55 -2.78
CA LEU A 331 28.77 28.69 -1.97
C LEU A 331 28.38 30.17 -1.79
N ALA A 332 29.33 31.10 -1.80
CA ALA A 332 29.03 32.52 -1.68
C ALA A 332 28.23 33.01 -2.89
N ASP A 333 28.58 32.55 -4.11
CA ASP A 333 27.81 32.81 -5.33
C ASP A 333 26.38 32.25 -5.25
N VAL A 334 26.21 31.01 -4.79
CA VAL A 334 24.88 30.42 -4.52
C VAL A 334 24.07 31.27 -3.55
N LEU A 335 24.70 31.68 -2.44
CA LEU A 335 24.05 32.47 -1.39
C LEU A 335 23.92 33.95 -1.74
N ALA A 336 24.54 34.46 -2.80
CA ALA A 336 24.36 35.83 -3.27
C ALA A 336 23.04 35.99 -4.03
N ARG A 337 22.49 34.89 -4.58
CA ARG A 337 21.23 34.91 -5.33
C ARG A 337 20.01 34.99 -4.40
N ASP A 338 18.96 35.67 -4.86
CA ASP A 338 17.69 35.81 -4.11
C ASP A 338 16.76 34.61 -4.25
N ARG A 339 16.93 33.84 -5.33
CA ARG A 339 16.20 32.59 -5.60
C ARG A 339 17.20 31.45 -5.50
N VAL A 340 16.92 30.49 -4.62
CA VAL A 340 17.84 29.38 -4.35
C VAL A 340 17.11 28.04 -4.43
N VAL A 341 17.84 26.99 -4.80
CA VAL A 341 17.40 25.60 -4.84
C VAL A 341 18.29 24.79 -3.90
N VAL A 342 17.69 24.03 -3.00
CA VAL A 342 18.38 23.00 -2.21
C VAL A 342 18.00 21.64 -2.77
N LEU A 343 18.93 21.02 -3.49
CA LEU A 343 18.74 19.73 -4.15
C LEU A 343 19.34 18.61 -3.28
N ALA A 344 18.48 17.78 -2.70
CA ALA A 344 18.90 16.59 -1.97
C ALA A 344 19.33 15.48 -2.95
N GLU A 345 20.58 15.03 -2.86
CA GLU A 345 21.09 13.93 -3.69
C GLU A 345 21.68 12.83 -2.83
N TRP A 346 21.36 11.58 -3.15
CA TRP A 346 22.02 10.43 -2.54
C TRP A 346 22.49 9.48 -3.63
N SER A 347 23.74 9.06 -3.57
CA SER A 347 24.19 7.92 -4.37
C SER A 347 25.33 7.18 -3.68
N ARG A 348 25.50 5.92 -4.07
CA ARG A 348 26.61 5.07 -3.59
C ARG A 348 27.94 5.45 -4.24
N GLY A 349 27.88 6.21 -5.34
CA GLY A 349 29.03 6.58 -6.15
C GLY A 349 29.86 7.71 -5.54
N ALA A 350 31.10 7.83 -6.01
CA ALA A 350 32.04 8.85 -5.57
C ALA A 350 31.84 10.22 -6.22
N ARG A 351 30.77 10.42 -7.01
CA ARG A 351 30.41 11.66 -7.70
C ARG A 351 28.93 11.94 -7.48
N VAL A 352 28.51 13.19 -7.70
CA VAL A 352 27.08 13.52 -7.82
C VAL A 352 26.51 12.78 -9.03
N ARG A 353 25.29 12.23 -8.89
CA ARG A 353 24.63 11.52 -9.99
C ARG A 353 24.42 12.45 -11.20
N GLY A 354 24.61 11.93 -12.42
CA GLY A 354 24.60 12.75 -13.63
C GLY A 354 23.28 13.47 -13.92
N ASP A 355 22.14 12.88 -13.53
CA ASP A 355 20.83 13.53 -13.63
C ASP A 355 20.61 14.61 -12.55
N ALA A 356 21.06 14.40 -11.31
CA ALA A 356 21.06 15.46 -10.30
C ALA A 356 21.97 16.64 -10.71
N ALA A 357 23.10 16.36 -11.36
CA ALA A 357 23.98 17.39 -11.92
C ALA A 357 23.30 18.16 -13.06
N ARG A 358 22.58 17.48 -13.97
CA ARG A 358 21.76 18.14 -15.00
C ARG A 358 20.64 18.98 -14.40
N ALA A 359 19.96 18.48 -13.37
CA ALA A 359 18.95 19.26 -12.67
C ALA A 359 19.54 20.52 -12.03
N ALA A 360 20.71 20.41 -11.41
CA ALA A 360 21.41 21.57 -10.86
C ALA A 360 21.80 22.59 -11.94
N GLN A 361 22.27 22.13 -13.10
CA GLN A 361 22.53 23.00 -14.25
C GLN A 361 21.27 23.72 -14.72
N GLY A 362 20.17 22.99 -14.95
CA GLY A 362 18.93 23.59 -15.45
C GLY A 362 18.35 24.65 -14.50
N TRP A 363 18.43 24.42 -13.18
CA TRP A 363 18.05 25.43 -12.19
C TRP A 363 18.99 26.65 -12.18
N ALA A 364 20.30 26.43 -12.34
CA ALA A 364 21.27 27.52 -12.43
C ALA A 364 21.07 28.39 -13.68
N ASP A 365 20.74 27.76 -14.83
CA ASP A 365 20.42 28.43 -16.09
C ASP A 365 19.13 29.24 -15.98
N ALA A 366 18.16 28.77 -15.19
CA ALA A 366 16.95 29.51 -14.83
C ALA A 366 17.19 30.63 -13.79
N GLY A 367 18.46 30.92 -13.45
CA GLY A 367 18.86 32.03 -12.58
C GLY A 367 18.86 31.72 -11.07
N PHE A 368 18.69 30.46 -10.66
CA PHE A 368 18.69 30.09 -9.24
C PHE A 368 20.09 29.79 -8.73
N GLY A 369 20.39 30.11 -7.47
CA GLY A 369 21.55 29.56 -6.77
C GLY A 369 21.27 28.13 -6.34
N VAL A 370 22.08 27.17 -6.74
CA VAL A 370 21.82 25.75 -6.48
C VAL A 370 22.81 25.18 -5.49
N LEU A 371 22.31 24.76 -4.33
CA LEU A 371 23.04 23.97 -3.36
C LEU A 371 22.67 22.49 -3.49
N VAL A 372 23.59 21.70 -4.06
CA VAL A 372 23.46 20.24 -4.10
C VAL A 372 23.97 19.66 -2.79
N VAL A 373 23.08 19.06 -2.02
CA VAL A 373 23.38 18.41 -0.75
C VAL A 373 23.57 16.91 -0.99
N ALA A 374 24.82 16.52 -1.18
CA ALA A 374 25.22 15.15 -1.49
C ALA A 374 25.38 14.32 -0.21
N ALA A 375 24.36 13.53 0.10
CA ALA A 375 24.35 12.59 1.21
C ALA A 375 25.22 11.35 0.89
N ARG A 376 26.22 11.07 1.72
CA ARG A 376 27.13 9.93 1.55
C ARG A 376 27.31 9.15 2.84
N ASP A 377 27.51 7.85 2.72
CA ASP A 377 27.93 7.01 3.83
C ASP A 377 29.35 7.42 4.28
N PRO A 378 29.74 7.21 5.56
CA PRO A 378 31.03 7.68 6.10
C PRO A 378 32.25 7.22 5.29
N TRP A 379 32.21 5.98 4.80
CA TRP A 379 33.23 5.31 3.99
C TRP A 379 33.20 5.70 2.50
N SER A 380 32.19 6.43 2.05
CA SER A 380 32.08 6.91 0.68
C SER A 380 32.69 8.30 0.54
N ARG A 381 33.78 8.41 -0.25
CA ARG A 381 34.35 9.70 -0.62
C ARG A 381 33.51 10.35 -1.71
N LEU A 382 33.19 11.64 -1.55
CA LEU A 382 32.69 12.48 -2.64
C LEU A 382 33.89 13.18 -3.28
N ARG A 383 34.13 12.93 -4.56
CA ARG A 383 35.16 13.60 -5.34
C ARG A 383 34.63 14.92 -5.86
N SER A 384 35.47 15.95 -5.85
CA SER A 384 35.17 17.19 -6.54
C SER A 384 35.01 16.95 -8.03
N SER A 385 34.07 17.67 -8.60
CA SER A 385 33.88 17.82 -10.04
C SER A 385 33.77 19.30 -10.39
N THR A 386 34.06 19.65 -11.64
CA THR A 386 33.68 20.96 -12.17
C THR A 386 32.16 21.07 -12.10
N VAL A 387 31.68 22.21 -11.59
CA VAL A 387 30.26 22.55 -11.53
C VAL A 387 30.06 23.90 -12.18
N PRO A 388 28.86 24.18 -12.71
CA PRO A 388 28.54 25.46 -13.34
C PRO A 388 28.57 26.62 -12.34
N GLY A 389 28.67 27.85 -12.84
CA GLY A 389 28.47 29.05 -12.01
C GLY A 389 27.08 29.03 -11.35
N GLY A 390 26.98 29.49 -10.11
CA GLY A 390 25.76 29.41 -9.32
C GLY A 390 25.43 28.03 -8.76
N VAL A 391 26.32 27.04 -8.87
CA VAL A 391 26.15 25.71 -8.29
C VAL A 391 27.25 25.42 -7.27
N ALA A 392 26.86 24.99 -6.07
CA ALA A 392 27.78 24.44 -5.07
C ALA A 392 27.35 23.04 -4.64
N VAL A 393 28.33 22.18 -4.38
CA VAL A 393 28.09 20.81 -3.88
C VAL A 393 28.67 20.68 -2.49
N VAL A 394 27.84 20.29 -1.54
CA VAL A 394 28.23 20.05 -0.15
C VAL A 394 28.06 18.58 0.19
N ARG A 395 29.01 18.04 0.94
CA ARG A 395 28.90 16.68 1.47
C ARG A 395 28.25 16.71 2.85
N ARG A 396 27.28 15.82 3.05
CA ARG A 396 26.73 15.50 4.37
C ARG A 396 26.71 14.00 4.66
N PRO A 397 26.66 13.60 5.94
CA PRO A 397 26.36 12.23 6.32
C PRO A 397 24.99 11.77 5.80
N ASN A 398 24.89 10.51 5.37
CA ASN A 398 23.64 9.90 4.92
C ASN A 398 22.70 9.54 6.09
N THR A 399 22.00 10.53 6.61
CA THR A 399 20.96 10.35 7.66
C THR A 399 19.65 11.04 7.25
N ALA A 400 18.50 10.57 7.75
CA ALA A 400 17.20 11.25 7.63
C ALA A 400 16.67 11.57 6.20
N TYR A 401 17.11 10.87 5.16
CA TYR A 401 16.64 11.03 3.77
C TYR A 401 16.67 12.49 3.27
N ASP A 402 15.78 12.86 2.35
CA ASP A 402 15.75 14.16 1.66
C ASP A 402 15.45 15.32 2.63
N PHE A 403 14.47 15.14 3.52
CA PHE A 403 14.20 16.09 4.61
C PHE A 403 15.42 16.34 5.49
N GLY A 404 16.23 15.31 5.75
CA GLY A 404 17.50 15.43 6.47
C GLY A 404 18.52 16.30 5.73
N SER A 405 18.54 16.23 4.40
CA SER A 405 19.41 17.07 3.57
C SER A 405 18.97 18.53 3.58
N TRP A 406 17.67 18.81 3.47
CA TRP A 406 17.14 20.16 3.55
C TRP A 406 17.31 20.77 4.95
N ALA A 407 16.95 20.02 6.01
CA ALA A 407 17.14 20.45 7.39
C ALA A 407 18.62 20.73 7.72
N HIS A 408 19.53 19.89 7.21
CA HIS A 408 20.97 20.13 7.33
C HIS A 408 21.37 21.43 6.63
N ALA A 409 20.95 21.65 5.38
CA ALA A 409 21.29 22.87 4.67
C ALA A 409 20.75 24.13 5.37
N LEU A 410 19.49 24.11 5.81
CA LEU A 410 18.87 25.24 6.50
C LEU A 410 19.52 25.53 7.86
N ARG A 411 20.00 24.49 8.57
CA ARG A 411 20.72 24.65 9.84
C ARG A 411 22.15 25.14 9.65
N THR A 412 22.87 24.59 8.67
CA THR A 412 24.28 24.93 8.41
C THR A 412 24.40 26.30 7.73
N TRP A 413 23.44 26.67 6.88
CA TRP A 413 23.37 27.99 6.22
C TRP A 413 21.99 28.64 6.42
N PRO A 414 21.73 29.22 7.62
CA PRO A 414 20.44 29.84 7.94
C PRO A 414 20.02 30.96 6.99
N ALA A 415 20.97 31.61 6.31
CA ALA A 415 20.69 32.61 5.28
C ALA A 415 19.81 32.07 4.13
N LEU A 416 19.81 30.75 3.89
CA LEU A 416 18.90 30.12 2.92
C LEU A 416 17.44 30.34 3.30
N ALA A 417 17.08 30.21 4.58
CA ALA A 417 15.70 30.29 5.06
C ALA A 417 15.08 31.69 4.90
N GLY A 418 15.90 32.72 4.71
CA GLY A 418 15.50 34.12 4.52
C GLY A 418 15.45 34.59 3.07
N LYS A 419 15.70 33.70 2.09
CA LYS A 419 15.68 34.05 0.68
C LYS A 419 14.28 34.36 0.17
N LYS A 420 14.20 35.17 -0.90
CA LYS A 420 12.94 35.54 -1.55
C LYS A 420 12.20 34.33 -2.09
N LEU A 421 12.95 33.34 -2.60
CA LEU A 421 12.39 32.06 -3.02
C LEU A 421 13.37 30.93 -2.70
N VAL A 422 12.91 29.93 -1.97
CA VAL A 422 13.65 28.70 -1.68
C VAL A 422 12.90 27.53 -2.28
N VAL A 423 13.52 26.81 -3.22
CA VAL A 423 12.99 25.56 -3.76
C VAL A 423 13.68 24.39 -3.08
N LEU A 424 12.93 23.49 -2.46
CA LEU A 424 13.42 22.23 -1.95
C LEU A 424 13.04 21.12 -2.95
N THR A 425 14.03 20.39 -3.43
CA THR A 425 13.82 19.27 -4.36
C THR A 425 14.81 18.13 -4.09
N ASN A 426 14.66 17.01 -4.80
CA ASN A 426 15.47 15.82 -4.57
C ASN A 426 15.73 15.01 -5.85
N ASP A 427 16.65 14.06 -5.74
CA ASP A 427 17.07 13.17 -6.82
C ASP A 427 16.06 12.06 -7.16
N SER A 428 14.86 12.08 -6.61
CA SER A 428 13.77 11.19 -7.05
C SER A 428 13.20 11.62 -8.40
N LEU A 429 13.47 12.85 -8.84
CA LEU A 429 13.19 13.34 -10.18
C LEU A 429 14.35 12.99 -11.13
N VAL A 430 13.99 12.65 -12.37
CA VAL A 430 14.91 12.46 -13.49
C VAL A 430 14.59 13.50 -14.54
N GLY A 431 15.59 14.29 -14.92
CA GLY A 431 15.47 15.43 -15.83
C GLY A 431 16.48 16.53 -15.48
N PRO A 432 16.22 17.79 -15.89
CA PRO A 432 15.09 18.18 -16.71
C PRO A 432 15.22 17.63 -18.13
N LEU A 433 14.07 17.41 -18.77
CA LEU A 433 13.92 16.94 -20.15
C LEU A 433 13.75 18.08 -21.16
N GLY A 434 13.55 19.30 -20.66
CA GLY A 434 13.48 20.54 -21.42
C GLY A 434 13.77 21.74 -20.51
N PRO A 435 13.52 22.98 -20.97
CA PRO A 435 13.67 24.18 -20.15
C PRO A 435 12.81 24.13 -18.87
N LEU A 436 13.22 24.85 -17.83
CA LEU A 436 12.45 24.98 -16.59
C LEU A 436 11.41 26.11 -16.62
N ASP A 437 11.25 26.78 -17.77
CA ASP A 437 10.46 28.00 -17.92
C ASP A 437 9.05 27.85 -17.38
N GLU A 438 8.38 26.74 -17.66
CA GLU A 438 7.01 26.49 -17.21
C GLU A 438 6.92 26.27 -15.69
N VAL A 439 7.86 25.53 -15.09
CA VAL A 439 7.95 25.35 -13.63
C VAL A 439 8.14 26.71 -12.96
N VAL A 440 9.06 27.52 -13.50
CA VAL A 440 9.39 28.85 -12.95
C VAL A 440 8.19 29.79 -13.10
N ARG A 441 7.52 29.80 -14.26
CA ARG A 441 6.31 30.58 -14.51
C ARG A 441 5.20 30.23 -13.54
N ARG A 442 4.94 28.94 -13.30
CA ARG A 442 3.89 28.48 -12.38
C ARG A 442 4.20 28.81 -10.93
N ILE A 443 5.47 28.66 -10.52
CA ILE A 443 5.91 29.16 -9.22
C ILE A 443 5.55 30.64 -9.16
N ASP A 444 6.10 31.48 -10.05
CA ASP A 444 5.96 32.95 -10.03
C ASP A 444 4.52 33.46 -10.16
N ALA A 445 3.62 32.71 -10.78
CA ALA A 445 2.19 33.02 -10.83
C ALA A 445 1.48 32.83 -9.47
N SER A 446 1.99 31.95 -8.60
CA SER A 446 1.40 31.69 -7.29
C SER A 446 1.87 32.71 -6.25
N SER A 447 0.92 33.27 -5.50
CA SER A 447 1.19 34.14 -4.35
C SER A 447 1.24 33.37 -3.02
N ALA A 448 1.13 32.04 -3.03
CA ALA A 448 1.11 31.23 -1.82
C ALA A 448 2.45 31.26 -1.07
N ASP A 449 2.39 31.12 0.26
CA ASP A 449 3.58 31.05 1.10
C ASP A 449 4.38 29.77 0.81
N VAL A 450 3.66 28.66 0.57
CA VAL A 450 4.21 27.35 0.22
C VAL A 450 3.56 26.84 -1.05
N TRP A 451 4.36 26.44 -2.03
CA TRP A 451 3.88 25.88 -3.29
C TRP A 451 4.48 24.49 -3.52
N ALA A 452 3.72 23.57 -4.10
CA ALA A 452 4.23 22.26 -4.51
C ALA A 452 3.95 22.01 -5.99
N ALA A 453 4.77 21.20 -6.66
CA ALA A 453 4.46 20.83 -8.03
C ALA A 453 3.09 20.11 -8.13
N THR A 454 2.81 19.19 -7.22
CA THR A 454 1.54 18.44 -7.18
C THR A 454 1.11 18.13 -5.74
N GLU A 455 -0.15 17.72 -5.58
CA GLU A 455 -0.71 17.16 -4.36
C GLU A 455 -1.07 15.68 -4.52
N ASN A 456 -1.30 15.01 -3.39
CA ASN A 456 -1.93 13.70 -3.32
C ASN A 456 -3.07 13.75 -2.30
N ARG A 457 -4.24 13.20 -2.65
CA ARG A 457 -5.45 13.18 -1.80
C ARG A 457 -5.58 11.92 -0.94
N GLN A 458 -4.63 10.99 -1.04
CA GLN A 458 -4.65 9.71 -0.35
C GLN A 458 -3.43 9.57 0.58
N PRO A 459 -3.60 9.16 1.86
CA PRO A 459 -4.86 8.89 2.57
C PRO A 459 -5.60 10.16 3.04
N VAL A 460 -4.97 11.33 2.92
CA VAL A 460 -5.51 12.66 3.19
C VAL A 460 -4.82 13.62 2.23
N GLU A 461 -5.46 14.74 1.88
CA GLU A 461 -4.86 15.77 1.03
C GLU A 461 -3.55 16.32 1.62
N HIS A 462 -2.49 16.29 0.81
CA HIS A 462 -1.18 16.84 1.17
C HIS A 462 -0.34 17.21 -0.04
N LEU A 463 0.58 18.17 0.18
CA LEU A 463 1.59 18.56 -0.80
C LEU A 463 2.66 17.45 -0.95
N GLN A 464 3.03 17.12 -2.18
CA GLN A 464 4.11 16.14 -2.44
C GLN A 464 5.48 16.81 -2.34
N SER A 465 6.42 16.22 -1.58
CA SER A 465 7.68 16.89 -1.21
C SER A 465 8.79 16.86 -2.26
N TYR A 466 8.55 16.25 -3.43
CA TYR A 466 9.61 16.08 -4.42
C TYR A 466 10.04 17.41 -5.08
N LEU A 467 9.18 18.43 -5.02
CA LEU A 467 9.46 19.78 -5.49
C LEU A 467 8.52 20.75 -4.76
N LEU A 468 9.08 21.48 -3.79
CA LEU A 468 8.40 22.49 -2.98
C LEU A 468 9.07 23.84 -3.16
N ALA A 469 8.31 24.93 -3.11
CA ALA A 469 8.82 26.29 -3.13
C ALA A 469 8.26 27.09 -1.94
N PHE A 470 9.12 27.88 -1.31
CA PHE A 470 8.83 28.66 -0.11
C PHE A 470 9.17 30.12 -0.38
N ARG A 471 8.22 31.03 -0.15
CA ARG A 471 8.37 32.45 -0.49
C ARG A 471 8.77 33.32 0.69
N ASP A 472 9.44 34.42 0.37
CA ASP A 472 9.60 35.60 1.22
C ASP A 472 10.03 35.26 2.65
N GLY A 473 11.02 34.36 2.76
CA GLY A 473 11.58 33.95 4.04
C GLY A 473 10.65 33.14 4.96
N VAL A 474 9.54 32.57 4.45
CA VAL A 474 8.57 31.83 5.27
C VAL A 474 9.21 30.66 6.04
N LEU A 475 10.28 30.06 5.52
CA LEU A 475 11.06 29.01 6.20
C LEU A 475 11.69 29.48 7.51
N SER A 476 11.88 30.79 7.69
CA SER A 476 12.39 31.38 8.94
C SER A 476 11.29 31.54 10.00
N ARG A 477 10.01 31.41 9.64
CA ARG A 477 8.89 31.51 10.59
C ARG A 477 8.91 30.31 11.55
N PRO A 478 8.57 30.49 12.83
CA PRO A 478 8.66 29.42 13.84
C PRO A 478 8.03 28.08 13.43
N PRO A 479 6.80 28.02 12.86
CA PRO A 479 6.19 26.74 12.51
C PRO A 479 7.04 25.89 11.56
N LEU A 480 7.58 26.51 10.50
CA LEU A 480 8.41 25.81 9.51
C LEU A 480 9.85 25.62 10.01
N ARG A 481 10.43 26.63 10.66
CA ARG A 481 11.77 26.54 11.24
C ARG A 481 11.87 25.39 12.24
N ASP A 482 10.89 25.30 13.15
CA ASP A 482 10.87 24.31 14.21
C ASP A 482 10.56 22.91 13.64
N PHE A 483 9.71 22.83 12.61
CA PHE A 483 9.49 21.58 11.84
C PHE A 483 10.79 21.05 11.24
N PHE A 484 11.54 21.88 10.49
CA PHE A 484 12.81 21.46 9.88
C PHE A 484 13.91 21.20 10.92
N ALA A 485 13.93 21.95 12.03
CA ALA A 485 14.84 21.69 13.15
C ALA A 485 14.54 20.34 13.84
N GLY A 486 13.27 19.93 13.86
CA GLY A 486 12.80 18.67 14.43
C GLY A 486 12.97 17.42 13.55
N VAL A 487 13.51 17.54 12.33
CA VAL A 487 13.71 16.39 11.43
C VAL A 487 14.73 15.41 12.03
N GLN A 488 14.27 14.19 12.30
CA GLN A 488 15.08 13.09 12.82
C GLN A 488 15.27 11.96 11.80
N PRO A 489 16.31 11.13 11.95
CA PRO A 489 16.45 9.92 11.16
C PRO A 489 15.25 8.96 11.37
N VAL A 490 14.46 8.72 10.32
CA VAL A 490 13.32 7.77 10.34
C VAL A 490 13.64 6.50 9.58
N GLY A 491 13.00 5.40 9.98
CA GLY A 491 13.36 4.06 9.54
C GLY A 491 12.96 3.68 8.11
N SER A 492 11.92 4.27 7.52
CA SER A 492 11.44 3.87 6.19
C SER A 492 10.90 5.03 5.35
N LYS A 493 10.85 4.83 4.03
CA LYS A 493 10.22 5.79 3.09
C LYS A 493 8.73 6.02 3.38
N ARG A 494 8.03 5.01 3.88
CA ARG A 494 6.64 5.14 4.32
C ARG A 494 6.54 6.06 5.54
N ASP A 495 7.48 5.95 6.48
CA ASP A 495 7.54 6.84 7.65
C ASP A 495 7.89 8.28 7.25
N VAL A 496 8.64 8.49 6.16
CA VAL A 496 8.89 9.84 5.59
C VAL A 496 7.59 10.48 5.07
N VAL A 497 6.77 9.75 4.30
CA VAL A 497 5.48 10.28 3.81
C VAL A 497 4.54 10.61 4.98
N PHE A 498 4.37 9.67 5.92
CA PHE A 498 3.46 9.86 7.05
C PHE A 498 3.94 10.90 8.07
N THR A 499 5.25 11.01 8.31
CA THR A 499 5.80 11.90 9.35
C THR A 499 6.12 13.28 8.80
N TYR A 500 6.58 13.38 7.55
CA TYR A 500 7.10 14.63 7.01
C TYR A 500 6.24 15.23 5.89
N GLU A 501 5.69 14.47 4.94
CA GLU A 501 4.83 15.07 3.89
C GLU A 501 3.46 15.47 4.44
N LEU A 502 2.80 14.56 5.16
CA LEU A 502 1.58 14.88 5.92
C LEU A 502 1.87 15.89 7.05
N GLY A 503 3.01 15.73 7.72
CA GLY A 503 3.41 16.62 8.82
C GLY A 503 3.65 18.05 8.36
N LEU A 504 4.33 18.25 7.24
CA LEU A 504 4.58 19.57 6.66
C LEU A 504 3.28 20.26 6.29
N THR A 505 2.38 19.58 5.56
CA THR A 505 1.10 20.17 5.17
C THR A 505 0.27 20.55 6.41
N ARG A 506 0.23 19.70 7.43
CA ARG A 506 -0.44 20.01 8.70
C ARG A 506 0.16 21.24 9.40
N VAL A 507 1.49 21.39 9.41
CA VAL A 507 2.16 22.55 10.00
C VAL A 507 1.83 23.82 9.22
N VAL A 508 1.81 23.74 7.88
CA VAL A 508 1.42 24.85 7.00
C VAL A 508 -0.02 25.28 7.28
N ASP A 509 -0.96 24.33 7.29
CA ASP A 509 -2.38 24.60 7.53
C ASP A 509 -2.61 25.14 8.95
N ALA A 510 -2.02 24.52 9.98
CA ALA A 510 -2.16 24.95 11.37
C ALA A 510 -1.55 26.34 11.65
N ALA A 511 -0.55 26.74 10.87
CA ALA A 511 0.06 28.06 10.93
C ALA A 511 -0.72 29.13 10.14
N GLY A 512 -1.80 28.76 9.45
CA GLY A 512 -2.56 29.65 8.57
C GLY A 512 -1.76 30.15 7.37
N LEU A 513 -0.75 29.38 6.93
CA LEU A 513 0.04 29.71 5.75
C LEU A 513 -0.74 29.31 4.50
N ARG A 514 -0.72 30.15 3.47
CA ARG A 514 -1.37 29.85 2.19
C ARG A 514 -0.52 28.82 1.45
N ARG A 515 -1.17 27.76 0.97
CA ARG A 515 -0.57 26.77 0.08
C ARG A 515 -1.24 26.70 -1.27
N ASP A 516 -0.48 26.29 -2.28
CA ASP A 516 -0.94 26.14 -3.66
C ASP A 516 -0.18 25.03 -4.39
N VAL A 517 -0.72 24.57 -5.52
CA VAL A 517 -0.17 23.47 -6.32
C VAL A 517 0.01 23.88 -7.78
N GLY A 518 1.07 23.37 -8.40
CA GLY A 518 1.44 23.71 -9.77
C GLY A 518 0.56 23.07 -10.82
N TRP A 519 0.35 21.76 -10.72
CA TRP A 519 -0.47 20.98 -11.63
C TRP A 519 -1.56 20.26 -10.83
N THR A 520 -2.80 20.40 -11.30
CA THR A 520 -3.97 19.83 -10.62
C THR A 520 -4.52 18.62 -11.36
N HIS A 521 -5.27 17.78 -10.65
CA HIS A 521 -6.04 16.69 -11.24
C HIS A 521 -7.01 17.17 -12.33
N ALA A 522 -7.70 18.28 -12.08
CA ALA A 522 -8.64 18.88 -13.02
C ALA A 522 -7.97 19.32 -14.32
N GLU A 523 -6.81 19.98 -14.24
CA GLU A 523 -6.04 20.40 -15.40
C GLU A 523 -5.60 19.22 -16.27
N LEU A 524 -5.15 18.13 -15.63
CA LEU A 524 -4.61 16.96 -16.32
C LEU A 524 -5.68 15.94 -16.74
N GLY A 525 -6.96 16.21 -16.46
CA GLY A 525 -8.06 15.28 -16.70
C GLY A 525 -7.89 13.96 -15.94
N ALA A 526 -7.26 13.99 -14.77
CA ALA A 526 -6.95 12.81 -13.97
C ALA A 526 -7.93 12.67 -12.79
N PRO A 527 -8.39 11.45 -12.44
CA PRO A 527 -9.18 11.23 -11.24
C PRO A 527 -8.40 11.60 -9.97
N GLU A 528 -9.07 12.18 -8.98
CA GLU A 528 -8.48 12.61 -7.70
C GLU A 528 -7.78 11.48 -6.91
N THR A 529 -8.10 10.23 -7.22
CA THR A 529 -7.50 9.03 -6.63
C THR A 529 -6.13 8.68 -7.20
N VAL A 530 -5.71 9.33 -8.29
CA VAL A 530 -4.45 9.06 -8.99
C VAL A 530 -3.31 9.89 -8.39
N ASP A 531 -2.20 9.23 -8.06
CA ASP A 531 -0.92 9.90 -7.79
C ASP A 531 -0.36 10.46 -9.10
N LEU A 532 -0.55 11.75 -9.36
CA LEU A 532 -0.27 12.43 -10.64
C LEU A 532 1.09 12.07 -11.25
N PRO A 533 2.24 12.25 -10.55
CA PRO A 533 3.56 11.98 -11.11
C PRO A 533 3.82 10.49 -11.42
N LEU A 534 2.92 9.57 -11.02
CA LEU A 534 3.02 8.14 -11.29
C LEU A 534 1.99 7.66 -12.31
N GLY A 535 0.74 8.08 -12.17
CA GLY A 535 -0.39 7.59 -12.98
C GLY A 535 -0.61 8.36 -14.27
N VAL A 536 -0.26 9.65 -14.31
CA VAL A 536 -0.42 10.52 -15.50
C VAL A 536 0.89 11.25 -15.83
N TRP A 537 2.01 10.54 -15.69
CA TRP A 537 3.35 11.10 -15.88
C TRP A 537 3.56 11.71 -17.26
N ARG A 538 2.91 11.18 -18.30
CA ARG A 538 3.03 11.70 -19.67
C ARG A 538 2.25 13.00 -19.83
N GLN A 539 1.01 13.05 -19.36
CA GLN A 539 0.22 14.29 -19.34
C GLN A 539 0.92 15.39 -18.54
N LEU A 540 1.58 15.03 -17.44
CA LEU A 540 2.36 15.97 -16.63
C LEU A 540 3.55 16.52 -17.43
N LEU A 541 4.26 15.68 -18.20
CA LEU A 541 5.31 16.13 -19.11
C LEU A 541 4.77 17.05 -20.20
N ASP A 542 3.67 16.67 -20.85
CA ASP A 542 3.03 17.45 -21.92
C ASP A 542 2.52 18.81 -21.41
N ALA A 543 2.11 18.87 -20.14
CA ALA A 543 1.73 20.10 -19.43
C ALA A 543 2.94 20.94 -18.96
N GLY A 544 4.15 20.58 -19.36
CA GLY A 544 5.38 21.34 -19.15
C GLY A 544 6.11 21.08 -17.83
N MET A 545 5.81 19.98 -17.12
CA MET A 545 6.69 19.50 -16.05
C MET A 545 7.89 18.78 -16.67
N PRO A 546 9.14 19.28 -16.56
CA PRO A 546 10.26 18.74 -17.31
C PRO A 546 10.90 17.53 -16.62
N PHE A 547 10.23 16.89 -15.66
CA PHE A 547 10.80 15.79 -14.88
C PHE A 547 9.85 14.60 -14.79
N VAL A 548 10.42 13.41 -14.73
CA VAL A 548 9.70 12.16 -14.39
C VAL A 548 10.21 11.57 -13.08
N LYS A 549 9.37 10.79 -12.39
CA LYS A 549 9.82 10.09 -11.17
C LYS A 549 10.71 8.92 -11.54
N ARG A 550 11.88 8.83 -10.90
CA ARG A 550 12.85 7.72 -11.03
C ARG A 550 12.23 6.35 -10.77
N VAL A 551 11.19 6.27 -9.94
CA VAL A 551 10.49 5.00 -9.67
C VAL A 551 9.86 4.43 -10.93
N LEU A 552 9.49 5.23 -11.92
CA LEU A 552 8.99 4.76 -13.22
C LEU A 552 10.05 3.93 -13.98
N LEU A 553 11.34 4.22 -13.76
CA LEU A 553 12.45 3.49 -14.38
C LEU A 553 12.92 2.28 -13.58
N THR A 554 12.65 2.25 -12.27
CA THR A 554 13.27 1.29 -11.34
C THR A 554 12.27 0.35 -10.66
N GLY A 555 11.02 0.78 -10.53
CA GLY A 555 9.94 0.03 -9.90
C GLY A 555 9.46 -1.11 -10.78
N PRO A 556 9.36 -2.35 -10.26
CA PRO A 556 8.82 -3.49 -11.00
C PRO A 556 7.38 -3.26 -11.52
N GLN A 557 6.56 -2.56 -10.74
CA GLN A 557 5.17 -2.24 -11.08
C GLN A 557 5.03 -1.31 -12.29
N PHE A 558 6.09 -0.57 -12.64
CA PHE A 558 6.11 0.35 -13.78
C PHE A 558 6.78 -0.27 -15.01
N ALA A 559 7.08 -1.58 -15.00
CA ALA A 559 7.61 -2.28 -16.17
C ALA A 559 6.80 -2.05 -17.47
N PRO A 560 5.45 -1.98 -17.46
CA PRO A 560 4.68 -1.73 -18.67
C PRO A 560 4.93 -0.36 -19.31
N VAL A 561 5.21 0.68 -18.51
CA VAL A 561 5.40 2.06 -19.00
C VAL A 561 6.87 2.44 -19.17
N ARG A 562 7.80 1.64 -18.64
CA ARG A 562 9.23 1.96 -18.58
C ARG A 562 9.84 2.26 -19.94
N ALA A 563 9.53 1.46 -20.96
CA ALA A 563 10.08 1.65 -22.29
C ALA A 563 9.66 3.01 -22.88
N ALA A 564 8.42 3.44 -22.66
CA ALA A 564 7.93 4.75 -23.08
C ALA A 564 8.64 5.87 -22.32
N VAL A 565 8.80 5.75 -21.00
CA VAL A 565 9.55 6.73 -20.19
C VAL A 565 11.00 6.83 -20.68
N GLU A 566 11.67 5.70 -20.91
CA GLU A 566 13.04 5.67 -21.44
C GLU A 566 13.15 6.26 -22.84
N GLN A 567 12.12 6.15 -23.67
CA GLN A 567 12.06 6.77 -24.99
C GLN A 567 11.99 8.30 -24.86
N GLU A 568 11.15 8.84 -23.98
CA GLU A 568 11.10 10.29 -23.71
C GLU A 568 12.44 10.81 -23.16
N LEU A 569 13.08 10.05 -22.26
CA LEU A 569 14.40 10.37 -21.73
C LEU A 569 15.51 10.38 -22.80
N ARG A 570 15.34 9.61 -23.89
CA ARG A 570 16.29 9.54 -25.01
C ARG A 570 15.98 10.55 -26.11
N GLY A 571 14.72 10.70 -26.49
CA GLY A 571 14.27 11.53 -27.62
C GLY A 571 14.63 13.01 -27.47
N LEU A 572 14.74 13.51 -26.24
CA LEU A 572 15.14 14.89 -25.96
C LEU A 572 16.66 15.06 -25.79
N ALA A 573 17.41 13.98 -25.57
CA ALA A 573 18.89 14.02 -25.57
C ALA A 573 19.47 14.15 -26.99
N ASP A 574 18.73 13.70 -28.01
CA ASP A 574 19.11 13.82 -29.42
C ASP A 574 18.61 15.11 -30.08
N GLY A 575 17.60 15.78 -29.51
CA GLY A 575 17.10 17.09 -29.95
C GLY A 575 17.89 18.31 -29.46
N ALA A 576 18.93 18.09 -28.63
CA ALA A 576 19.81 19.12 -28.07
C ALA A 576 21.24 19.10 -28.65
N ARG A 577 21.44 18.48 -29.82
CA ARG A 577 22.69 18.54 -30.59
C ARG A 577 22.62 19.54 -31.73
#